data_AF-A0A7W7T9R8-F1
#
_entry.id   AF-A0A7W7T9R8-F1
#
_cell.length_a   1.000
_cell.length_b   1.000
_cell.length_c   1.000
_cell.angle_alpha   90.00
_cell.angle_beta   90.00
_cell.angle_gamma   90.00
#
_symmetry.space_group_name_H-M   'P 1'
#
loop_
_entity.id
_entity.type
_entity.pdbx_description
1 polymer ?
#
loop_
_entity_poly.entity_id
_entity_poly.type
_entity_poly.pdbx_seq_one_letter_code
_entity_poly.pdbx_strand_id
1 'polypeptide(L)' 'MAPDMVRVHVTADLPIRPVALPFADRVELRFGKAFPAVLVVDRGALPRLMAALAEAQSALESKEPESGGML' A
#
# COMPACT_ATOMS: atom_id res chain seq x y z
N MET A 1 3.75 18.52 -19.09
CA MET A 1 3.15 18.60 -17.75
C MET A 1 3.26 17.22 -17.13
N ALA A 2 4.01 17.06 -16.03
CA ALA A 2 3.92 15.81 -15.27
C ALA A 2 2.51 15.74 -14.66
N PRO A 3 1.84 14.58 -14.63
CA PRO A 3 0.51 14.48 -14.05
C PRO A 3 0.54 14.92 -12.59
N ASP A 4 -0.53 15.56 -12.13
CA ASP A 4 -0.73 15.91 -10.73
C ASP A 4 -0.77 14.62 -9.89
N MET A 5 0.39 14.24 -9.35
CA MET A 5 0.55 12.99 -8.60
C MET A 5 0.38 13.25 -7.12
N VAL A 6 -0.67 12.65 -6.53
CA VAL A 6 -0.81 12.59 -5.08
C VAL A 6 0.11 11.48 -4.55
N ARG A 7 1.09 11.85 -3.72
CA ARG A 7 1.99 10.90 -3.06
C ARG A 7 1.60 10.75 -1.60
N VAL A 8 1.31 9.53 -1.19
CA VAL A 8 1.11 9.17 0.22
C VAL A 8 2.31 8.34 0.66
N HIS A 9 3.05 8.82 1.65
CA HIS A 9 4.16 8.08 2.24
C HIS A 9 3.64 7.23 3.41
N VAL A 10 3.76 5.91 3.29
CA VAL A 10 3.34 4.94 4.31
C VAL A 10 4.59 4.44 5.04
N THR A 11 4.72 4.81 6.32
CA THR A 11 5.80 4.34 7.21
C THR A 11 5.34 3.15 8.04
N ALA A 12 6.28 2.42 8.65
CA ALA A 12 5.99 1.23 9.46
C ALA A 12 5.07 1.53 10.66
N ASP A 13 5.14 2.75 11.16
CA ASP A 13 4.40 3.29 12.31
C ASP A 13 3.05 3.91 11.93
N LEU A 14 2.73 4.05 10.64
CA LEU A 14 1.45 4.60 10.17
C LEU A 14 0.33 3.56 10.32
N PRO A 15 -0.71 3.80 11.14
CA PRO A 15 -1.82 2.86 11.25
C PRO A 15 -2.61 2.76 9.94
N ILE A 16 -2.83 1.54 9.45
CA ILE A 16 -3.69 1.28 8.29
C ILE A 16 -4.91 0.49 8.76
N ARG A 17 -6.12 0.99 8.46
CA ARG A 17 -7.37 0.32 8.83
C ARG A 17 -8.21 0.02 7.58
N PRO A 18 -8.45 -1.25 7.25
CA PRO A 18 -9.39 -1.62 6.21
C PRO A 18 -10.83 -1.49 6.73
N VAL A 19 -11.72 -0.93 5.91
CA VAL A 19 -13.17 -0.90 6.16
C VAL A 19 -13.88 -1.46 4.93
N ALA A 20 -14.48 -2.63 5.07
CA ALA A 20 -15.26 -3.24 4.00
C ALA A 20 -16.66 -2.60 3.92
N LEU A 21 -17.07 -2.21 2.73
CA LEU A 21 -18.39 -1.64 2.44
C LEU A 21 -19.15 -2.60 1.50
N PRO A 22 -19.70 -3.72 2.02
CA PRO A 22 -20.24 -4.80 1.18
C PRO A 22 -21.40 -4.36 0.29
N PHE A 23 -22.23 -3.43 0.75
CA PHE A 23 -23.34 -2.89 -0.03
C PHE A 23 -22.89 -1.91 -1.12
N ALA A 24 -21.67 -1.39 -1.04
CA ALA A 24 -21.09 -0.45 -2.01
C ALA A 24 -20.00 -1.10 -2.89
N ASP A 25 -19.83 -2.42 -2.74
CA ASP A 25 -18.87 -3.29 -3.43
C ASP A 25 -17.41 -2.80 -3.44
N ARG A 26 -16.98 -2.21 -2.33
CA ARG A 26 -15.64 -1.61 -2.19
C ARG A 26 -15.06 -1.75 -0.80
N VAL A 27 -13.77 -1.48 -0.69
CA VAL A 27 -13.02 -1.39 0.57
C VAL A 27 -12.36 -0.01 0.67
N GLU A 28 -12.40 0.59 1.84
CA GLU A 28 -11.58 1.74 2.20
C GLU A 28 -10.32 1.30 2.94
N LEU A 29 -9.15 1.73 2.48
CA LEU A 29 -7.90 1.66 3.23
C LEU A 29 -7.62 3.03 3.83
N ARG A 30 -7.86 3.17 5.13
CA ARG A 30 -7.73 4.45 5.85
C ARG A 30 -6.35 4.56 6.47
N PHE A 31 -5.63 5.64 6.17
CA PHE A 31 -4.27 5.88 6.65
C PHE A 31 -4.26 6.88 7.82
N GLY A 32 -3.85 6.40 9.00
CA GLY A 32 -3.71 7.20 10.22
C GLY A 32 -4.92 7.20 11.15
N LYS A 33 -4.73 7.83 12.33
CA LYS A 33 -5.79 8.00 13.35
C LYS A 33 -6.67 9.22 13.10
N ALA A 34 -6.12 10.29 12.52
CA ALA A 34 -6.75 11.62 12.41
C ALA A 34 -6.65 12.28 11.02
N PHE A 35 -6.00 11.64 10.03
CA PHE A 35 -5.83 12.21 8.69
C PHE A 35 -6.84 11.63 7.68
N PRO A 36 -7.31 12.41 6.68
CA PRO A 36 -8.39 12.03 5.78
C PRO A 36 -7.91 11.25 4.54
N ALA A 37 -6.68 10.72 4.53
CA ALA A 37 -6.19 9.95 3.40
C ALA A 37 -6.84 8.57 3.40
N VAL A 38 -7.68 8.32 2.39
CA VAL A 38 -8.37 7.05 2.18
C VAL A 38 -8.16 6.62 0.74
N LEU A 39 -7.66 5.40 0.56
CA LEU A 39 -7.68 4.74 -0.74
C LEU A 39 -8.93 3.87 -0.83
N VAL A 40 -9.82 4.20 -1.76
CA VAL A 40 -11.03 3.42 -2.04
C VAL A 40 -10.73 2.44 -3.17
N VAL A 41 -11.04 1.16 -2.97
CA VAL A 41 -10.74 0.08 -3.92
C VAL A 41 -12.00 -0.74 -4.16
N ASP A 42 -12.45 -0.82 -5.41
CA ASP A 42 -13.57 -1.68 -5.78
C ASP A 42 -13.21 -3.16 -5.64
N ARG A 43 -14.20 -4.02 -5.35
CA ARG A 43 -13.98 -5.47 -5.13
C ARG A 43 -13.20 -6.10 -6.27
N GLY A 44 -13.56 -5.81 -7.51
CA GLY A 44 -12.91 -6.36 -8.70
C GLY A 44 -11.43 -5.96 -8.86
N ALA A 45 -11.03 -4.84 -8.25
CA ALA A 45 -9.64 -4.34 -8.32
C ALA A 45 -8.76 -4.86 -7.17
N LEU A 46 -9.33 -5.41 -6.10
CA LEU A 46 -8.58 -5.91 -4.94
C LEU A 46 -7.50 -6.94 -5.30
N PRO A 47 -7.78 -7.99 -6.11
CA PRO A 47 -6.74 -8.97 -6.45
C PRO A 47 -5.56 -8.34 -7.18
N ARG A 48 -5.82 -7.36 -8.05
CA ARG A 48 -4.78 -6.64 -8.80
C ARG A 48 -3.92 -5.78 -7.88
N LEU A 49 -4.53 -5.06 -6.93
CA LEU A 49 -3.79 -4.27 -5.95
C LEU A 49 -2.88 -5.14 -5.08
N MET A 50 -3.40 -6.28 -4.61
CA MET A 50 -2.62 -7.23 -3.81
C MET A 50 -1.43 -7.78 -4.59
N ALA A 51 -1.63 -8.17 -5.86
CA ALA A 51 -0.54 -8.66 -6.70
C ALA A 51 0.55 -7.61 -6.91
N ALA A 52 0.19 -6.35 -7.16
CA ALA A 52 1.15 -5.27 -7.33
C ALA A 52 1.98 -4.99 -6.05
N LEU A 53 1.36 -5.06 -4.87
CA LEU A 53 2.07 -4.92 -3.59
C LEU A 53 3.02 -6.11 -3.34
N ALA A 54 2.59 -7.34 -3.65
CA ALA A 54 3.41 -8.53 -3.51
C ALA A 54 4.63 -8.50 -4.46
N GLU A 55 4.43 -8.11 -5.73
CA GLU A 55 5.52 -7.95 -6.69
C GLU A 55 6.53 -6.89 -6.22
N ALA A 56 6.05 -5.75 -5.71
CA ALA A 56 6.90 -4.71 -5.16
C ALA A 56 7.70 -5.20 -3.93
N GLN A 57 7.07 -5.97 -3.05
CA GLN A 57 7.75 -6.58 -1.90
C GLN A 57 8.87 -7.54 -2.35
N SER A 58 8.57 -8.49 -3.24
CA SER A 58 9.58 -9.45 -3.73
C SER A 58 10.75 -8.76 -4.44
N ALA A 59 10.49 -7.65 -5.14
CA ALA A 59 11.54 -6.86 -5.78
C ALA A 59 12.47 -6.16 -4.76
N LEU A 60 11.96 -5.79 -3.58
CA LEU A 60 12.77 -5.22 -2.49
C LEU A 60 13.59 -6.31 -1.77
N GLU A 61 12.99 -7.47 -1.50
CA GLU A 61 13.65 -8.62 -0.87
C GLU A 61 14.79 -9.17 -1.75
N SER A 62 14.60 -9.18 -3.08
CA SER A 62 15.65 -9.58 -4.04
C SER A 62 16.84 -8.62 -4.10
N LYS A 63 16.73 -7.44 -3.48
CA LYS A 63 17.74 -6.37 -3.46
C LYS A 63 18.41 -6.17 -2.10
N GLU A 64 18.07 -6.94 -1.07
CA GLU A 64 18.86 -6.91 0.15
C GLU A 64 20.30 -7.31 -0.18
N PRO A 65 21.29 -6.41 0.02
CA PRO A 65 22.68 -6.79 -0.14
C PRO A 65 22.99 -7.85 0.92
N GLU A 66 23.71 -8.90 0.52
CA GLU A 66 24.42 -9.75 1.45
C GLU A 66 25.07 -8.84 2.49
N SER A 67 24.68 -9.01 3.75
CA SER A 67 25.32 -8.34 4.87
C SER A 67 26.80 -8.68 4.75
N GLY A 68 27.57 -7.72 4.23
CA GLY A 68 28.96 -7.91 3.90
C GLY A 68 29.68 -8.36 5.16
N GLY A 69 30.21 -9.58 5.12
CA GLY A 69 31.28 -9.95 6.00
C GLY A 69 32.39 -8.91 5.85
N MET A 70 32.77 -8.28 6.96
CA MET A 70 34.06 -7.63 7.07
C MET A 70 34.45 -7.58 8.55
N LEU A 71 35.25 -8.61 8.89
CA LEU A 71 36.28 -8.71 9.95
C LEU A 71 35.80 -8.88 11.40
#